data_AF-A0A2V9RRS1-F1
#
_entry.id   AF-A0A2V9RRS1-F1
#
_cell.length_a   1.000
_cell.length_b   1.000
_cell.length_c   1.000
_cell.angle_alpha   90.00
_cell.angle_beta   90.00
_cell.angle_gamma   90.00
#
_symmetry.space_group_name_H-M   'P 1'
#
loop_
_entity.id
_entity.type
_entity.pdbx_description
1 polymer ?
#
loop_
_entity_poly.entity_id
_entity_poly.type
_entity_poly.pdbx_seq_one_letter_code
_entity_poly.pdbx_strand_id
1 'polypeptide(L)'
;MAKSLSFLGSAKIVAFLGLTISAHLAASQAEGTPLLRLQHSTAELAIDSAAPHAQGISGITTRNPGDVWRYPNSVSCLLVYGDGRYVYEKRDEPILGKPRVKLAEGSFTAEELQQMKAILDDGALRTMQSPPAPTLPDGVRAVSEIETLNAQIDRGGSLQEFMTVKERLKTSGVAGMETSLDNGTQSKKTLAPLLKWFKEVEKKNKSGLKDAKPQYCQVMNIG
;
A
#
# COMPACT_ATOMS: atom_id res chain seq x y z
N MET A 1 -75.18 -1.24 -58.69
CA MET A 1 -75.51 -0.63 -57.39
C MET A 1 -74.21 -0.19 -56.71
N ALA A 2 -74.22 1.02 -56.15
CA ALA A 2 -73.26 1.62 -55.20
C ALA A 2 -71.80 1.92 -55.62
N LYS A 3 -71.42 3.17 -55.31
CA LYS A 3 -70.15 3.90 -55.48
C LYS A 3 -69.11 3.54 -54.39
N SER A 4 -67.82 3.84 -54.64
CA SER A 4 -66.90 4.67 -53.78
C SER A 4 -65.43 4.35 -54.13
N LEU A 5 -64.69 5.20 -54.86
CA LEU A 5 -63.83 6.33 -54.42
C LEU A 5 -62.62 5.97 -53.53
N SER A 6 -61.45 5.87 -54.20
CA SER A 6 -60.14 6.53 -53.96
C SER A 6 -59.55 6.69 -52.55
N PHE A 7 -58.23 6.46 -52.40
CA PHE A 7 -57.26 7.51 -51.99
C PHE A 7 -55.79 7.10 -52.23
N LEU A 8 -55.00 8.08 -52.72
CA LEU A 8 -53.55 8.09 -52.92
C LEU A 8 -52.76 8.09 -51.59
N GLY A 9 -51.49 7.63 -51.64
CA GLY A 9 -50.49 7.98 -50.63
C GLY A 9 -49.08 7.46 -50.94
N SER A 10 -48.26 8.29 -51.57
CA SER A 10 -46.82 8.09 -51.82
C SER A 10 -45.96 8.50 -50.61
N ALA A 11 -44.86 7.79 -50.32
CA ALA A 11 -43.59 8.39 -49.85
C ALA A 11 -42.42 7.38 -49.90
N LYS A 12 -41.33 7.78 -50.57
CA LYS A 12 -39.99 7.14 -50.62
C LYS A 12 -39.11 7.67 -49.48
N ILE A 13 -38.06 6.93 -49.07
CA ILE A 13 -36.69 7.34 -48.63
C ILE A 13 -35.95 6.04 -48.25
N VAL A 14 -35.04 5.48 -49.07
CA VAL A 14 -33.58 5.71 -49.23
C VAL A 14 -32.72 5.29 -48.02
N ALA A 15 -31.70 4.47 -48.36
CA ALA A 15 -30.78 3.69 -47.54
C ALA A 15 -29.73 4.48 -46.73
N PHE A 16 -29.15 3.82 -45.71
CA PHE A 16 -27.73 3.99 -45.36
C PHE A 16 -27.12 2.69 -44.80
N LEU A 17 -26.01 2.28 -45.41
CA LEU A 17 -25.05 1.26 -44.98
C LEU A 17 -24.27 1.79 -43.76
N GLY A 18 -23.99 0.93 -42.78
CA GLY A 18 -23.04 1.20 -41.70
C GLY A 18 -22.30 -0.06 -41.28
N LEU A 19 -21.03 -0.16 -41.67
CA LEU A 19 -20.07 -1.16 -41.18
C LEU A 19 -19.95 -1.08 -39.65
N THR A 20 -20.20 -2.18 -38.95
CA THR A 20 -19.78 -2.34 -37.55
C THR A 20 -18.41 -3.01 -37.50
N ILE A 21 -17.35 -2.20 -37.38
CA ILE A 21 -16.05 -2.64 -36.90
C ILE A 21 -16.15 -2.69 -35.37
N SER A 22 -16.36 -3.87 -34.81
CA SER A 22 -16.25 -4.08 -33.36
C SER A 22 -14.77 -4.05 -32.98
N ALA A 23 -14.27 -2.87 -32.60
CA ALA A 23 -13.02 -2.75 -31.87
C ALA A 23 -13.16 -3.51 -30.54
N HIS A 24 -12.20 -4.41 -30.27
CA HIS A 24 -12.05 -5.02 -28.95
C HIS A 24 -11.79 -3.91 -27.93
N LEU A 25 -12.79 -3.57 -27.13
CA LEU A 25 -12.60 -2.83 -25.89
C LEU A 25 -11.71 -3.69 -24.99
N ALA A 26 -10.47 -3.26 -24.81
CA ALA A 26 -9.72 -3.57 -23.60
C ALA A 26 -10.62 -3.21 -22.41
N ALA A 27 -10.76 -4.14 -21.46
CA ALA A 27 -11.55 -3.94 -20.25
C ALA A 27 -11.17 -2.58 -19.63
N SER A 28 -12.07 -1.61 -19.72
CA SER A 28 -11.85 -0.30 -19.13
C SER A 28 -11.85 -0.48 -17.62
N GLN A 29 -10.70 -0.25 -16.99
CA GLN A 29 -10.65 -0.08 -15.55
C GLN A 29 -11.65 1.02 -15.18
N ALA A 30 -12.57 0.71 -14.27
CA ALA A 30 -13.59 1.65 -13.83
C ALA A 30 -12.92 2.93 -13.32
N GLU A 31 -13.36 4.07 -13.85
CA GLU A 31 -12.84 5.40 -13.54
C GLU A 31 -12.80 5.59 -12.00
N GLY A 32 -11.61 5.76 -11.44
CA GLY A 32 -11.40 5.97 -10.00
C GLY A 32 -10.90 4.76 -9.19
N THR A 33 -10.82 3.56 -9.75
CA THR A 33 -10.19 2.42 -9.06
C THR A 33 -8.67 2.41 -9.33
N PRO A 34 -7.81 2.40 -8.30
CA PRO A 34 -6.37 2.31 -8.51
C PRO A 34 -5.99 0.92 -9.05
N LEU A 35 -5.10 0.90 -10.04
CA LEU A 35 -4.45 -0.32 -10.53
C LEU A 35 -3.57 -0.95 -9.45
N LEU A 36 -2.89 -0.11 -8.67
CA LEU A 36 -2.01 -0.53 -7.58
C LEU A 36 -2.25 0.37 -6.36
N ARG A 37 -2.40 -0.26 -5.21
CA ARG A 37 -2.19 0.36 -3.90
C ARG A 37 -1.09 -0.38 -3.19
N LEU A 38 -0.04 0.33 -2.82
CA LEU A 38 1.09 -0.20 -2.06
C LEU A 38 1.26 0.62 -0.80
N GLN A 39 1.37 -0.02 0.35
CA GLN A 39 1.63 0.61 1.63
C GLN A 39 2.79 -0.11 2.31
N HIS A 40 3.82 0.64 2.66
CA HIS A 40 4.93 0.20 3.50
C HIS A 40 4.85 0.93 4.82
N SER A 41 4.88 0.20 5.93
CA SER A 41 4.70 0.77 7.26
C SER A 41 5.75 0.24 8.22
N THR A 42 6.28 1.12 9.06
CA THR A 42 7.28 0.78 10.08
C THR A 42 6.92 1.39 11.41
N ALA A 43 7.16 0.68 12.50
CA ALA A 43 7.07 1.20 13.85
C ALA A 43 8.16 0.61 14.71
N GLU A 44 8.66 1.42 15.63
CA GLU A 44 9.76 1.05 16.50
C GLU A 44 9.43 1.43 17.94
N LEU A 45 9.77 0.55 18.88
CA LEU A 45 9.60 0.81 20.31
C LEU A 45 10.62 1.85 20.77
N ALA A 46 10.14 3.04 21.09
CA ALA A 46 10.88 4.07 21.80
C ALA A 46 10.61 3.97 23.30
N ILE A 47 11.67 4.00 24.11
CA ILE A 47 11.60 4.04 25.57
C ILE A 47 12.18 5.38 26.02
N ASP A 48 11.31 6.28 26.47
CA ASP A 48 11.71 7.54 27.07
C ASP A 48 11.89 7.33 28.59
N SER A 49 13.13 7.32 29.08
CA SER A 49 13.39 7.21 30.53
C SER A 49 13.21 8.55 31.23
N ALA A 50 12.40 8.56 32.29
CA ALA A 50 12.29 9.68 33.19
C ALA A 50 13.57 9.79 34.06
N ALA A 51 14.48 10.69 33.65
CA ALA A 51 15.65 11.24 34.36
C ALA A 51 17.05 10.65 34.05
N PRO A 52 17.92 11.42 33.34
CA PRO A 52 19.37 11.14 33.25
C PRO A 52 20.16 11.58 34.50
N HIS A 53 19.57 12.31 35.44
CA HIS A 53 20.34 13.07 36.46
C HIS A 53 20.15 12.61 37.91
N ALA A 54 19.30 11.61 38.19
CA ALA A 54 18.89 11.32 39.57
C ALA A 54 19.45 10.04 40.19
N GLN A 55 20.01 9.10 39.44
CA GLN A 55 20.35 7.80 40.01
C GLN A 55 21.70 7.28 39.53
N GLY A 56 22.57 7.02 40.51
CA GLY A 56 23.86 6.36 40.30
C GLY A 56 23.71 4.89 39.88
N ILE A 57 24.79 4.14 40.10
CA ILE A 57 25.10 2.78 39.62
C ILE A 57 23.99 1.70 39.80
N SER A 58 22.90 1.98 40.52
CA SER A 58 21.76 1.07 40.72
C SER A 58 20.71 1.09 39.60
N GLY A 59 20.78 2.02 38.64
CA GLY A 59 19.80 2.15 37.54
C GLY A 59 19.97 1.15 36.38
N ILE A 60 20.99 0.29 36.41
CA ILE A 60 21.33 -0.60 35.29
C ILE A 60 20.58 -1.95 35.33
N THR A 61 20.03 -2.35 36.49
CA THR A 61 19.51 -3.72 36.68
C THR A 61 18.00 -3.82 36.93
N THR A 62 17.28 -2.71 37.08
CA THR A 62 15.85 -2.74 37.43
C THR A 62 15.04 -1.77 36.56
N ARG A 63 13.96 -2.27 35.94
CA ARG A 63 12.98 -1.51 35.14
C ARG A 63 12.59 -0.23 35.88
N ASN A 64 12.85 0.94 35.30
CA ASN A 64 12.55 2.21 35.96
C ASN A 64 11.03 2.41 36.03
N PRO A 65 10.44 2.57 37.23
CA PRO A 65 9.04 2.96 37.39
C PRO A 65 8.89 4.43 36.95
N GLY A 66 8.79 4.64 35.65
CA GLY A 66 8.81 5.95 35.01
C GLY A 66 9.09 5.92 33.50
N ASP A 67 9.53 4.78 32.96
CA ASP A 67 9.71 4.63 31.51
C ASP A 67 8.36 4.73 30.77
N VAL A 68 8.26 5.63 29.80
CA VAL A 68 7.11 5.74 28.90
C VAL A 68 7.44 5.04 27.59
N TRP A 69 6.64 4.04 27.26
CA TRP A 69 6.80 3.25 26.04
C TRP A 69 5.96 3.88 24.94
N ARG A 70 6.55 4.08 23.78
CA ARG A 70 5.90 4.67 22.61
C ARG A 70 6.25 3.88 21.37
N TYR A 71 5.34 3.85 20.41
CA TYR A 71 5.60 3.30 19.08
C TYR A 71 5.42 4.41 18.03
N PRO A 72 6.44 5.29 17.85
CA PRO A 72 6.50 6.11 16.65
C PRO A 72 6.29 5.23 15.42
N ASN A 73 5.37 5.63 14.55
CA ASN A 73 5.12 4.93 13.29
C ASN A 73 5.34 5.85 12.09
N SER A 74 5.78 5.25 10.99
CA SER A 74 5.88 5.87 9.68
C SER A 74 5.18 4.97 8.66
N VAL A 75 4.45 5.58 7.75
CA VAL A 75 3.70 4.90 6.70
C VAL A 75 3.89 5.63 5.39
N SER A 76 4.33 4.94 4.36
CA SER A 76 4.38 5.42 2.97
C SER A 76 3.36 4.65 2.14
N CYS A 77 2.52 5.36 1.39
CA CYS A 77 1.52 4.77 0.51
C CYS A 77 1.60 5.34 -0.89
N LEU A 78 1.40 4.47 -1.87
CA LEU A 78 1.36 4.82 -3.28
C LEU A 78 0.10 4.24 -3.90
N LEU A 79 -0.69 5.11 -4.51
CA LEU A 79 -1.82 4.75 -5.34
C LEU A 79 -1.46 5.08 -6.78
N VAL A 80 -1.65 4.12 -7.68
CA VAL A 80 -1.43 4.31 -9.12
C VAL A 80 -2.71 3.96 -9.86
N TYR A 81 -3.16 4.84 -10.72
CA TYR A 81 -4.33 4.65 -11.57
C TYR A 81 -3.92 4.08 -12.94
N GLY A 82 -4.87 3.49 -13.65
CA GLY A 82 -4.64 2.86 -14.97
C GLY A 82 -4.08 3.81 -16.04
N ASP A 83 -4.37 5.10 -15.90
CA ASP A 83 -3.93 6.21 -16.75
C ASP A 83 -2.52 6.73 -16.41
N GLY A 84 -1.88 6.16 -15.39
CA GLY A 84 -0.53 6.56 -14.95
C GLY A 84 -0.50 7.71 -13.95
N ARG A 85 -1.64 8.33 -13.59
CA ARG A 85 -1.67 9.25 -12.45
C ARG A 85 -1.35 8.49 -11.17
N TYR A 86 -0.68 9.15 -10.25
CA TYR A 86 -0.38 8.56 -8.95
C TYR A 86 -0.51 9.58 -7.82
N VAL A 87 -0.76 9.04 -6.62
CA VAL A 87 -0.69 9.77 -5.35
C VAL A 87 0.28 9.05 -4.44
N TYR A 88 1.26 9.79 -3.93
CA TYR A 88 2.19 9.33 -2.92
C TYR A 88 1.92 10.07 -1.61
N GLU A 89 1.50 9.33 -0.58
CA GLU A 89 1.27 9.86 0.76
C GLU A 89 2.34 9.31 1.71
N LYS A 90 2.93 10.19 2.52
CA LYS A 90 3.78 9.81 3.63
C LYS A 90 3.18 10.34 4.93
N ARG A 91 2.99 9.46 5.89
CA ARG A 91 2.52 9.75 7.24
C ARG A 91 3.61 9.41 8.24
N ASP A 92 3.98 10.37 9.07
CA ASP A 92 4.87 10.18 10.22
C ASP A 92 4.10 10.52 11.50
N GLU A 93 3.98 9.59 12.42
CA GLU A 93 3.29 9.74 13.70
C GLU A 93 4.27 9.51 14.87
N PRO A 94 5.13 10.50 15.17
CA PRO A 94 6.09 10.39 16.27
C PRO A 94 5.42 10.40 17.65
N ILE A 95 4.21 10.96 17.73
CA ILE A 95 3.38 10.98 18.93
C ILE A 95 2.01 10.43 18.53
N LEU A 96 1.55 9.40 19.24
CA LEU A 96 0.26 8.77 19.00
C LEU A 96 -0.88 9.81 18.99
N GLY A 97 -1.72 9.76 17.97
CA GLY A 97 -2.83 10.69 17.73
C GLY A 97 -2.42 12.01 17.07
N LYS A 98 -1.14 12.22 16.72
CA LYS A 98 -0.65 13.45 16.08
C LYS A 98 0.12 13.15 14.78
N PRO A 99 -0.56 12.60 13.75
CA PRO A 99 0.09 12.29 12.48
C PRO A 99 0.47 13.56 11.73
N ARG A 100 1.67 13.56 11.16
CA ARG A 100 2.14 14.53 10.16
C ARG A 100 2.03 13.86 8.81
N VAL A 101 1.20 14.40 7.93
CA VAL A 101 0.97 13.81 6.61
C VAL A 101 1.48 14.75 5.54
N LYS A 102 2.20 14.16 4.59
CA LYS A 102 2.68 14.82 3.39
C LYS A 102 2.25 14.07 2.15
N LEU A 103 1.95 14.80 1.09
CA LEU A 103 1.41 14.25 -0.13
C LEU A 103 2.15 14.82 -1.35
N ALA A 104 2.34 13.97 -2.35
CA ALA A 104 2.80 14.33 -3.68
C ALA A 104 1.89 13.66 -4.71
N GLU A 105 1.52 14.41 -5.74
CA GLU A 105 0.76 13.91 -6.89
C GLU A 105 1.62 14.04 -8.14
N GLY A 106 1.40 13.14 -9.08
CA GLY A 106 2.11 13.18 -10.35
C GLY A 106 1.52 12.23 -11.37
N SER A 107 2.29 12.04 -12.43
CA SER A 107 1.95 11.07 -13.47
C SER A 107 3.23 10.39 -13.93
N PHE A 108 3.13 9.10 -14.20
CA PHE A 108 4.19 8.33 -14.83
C PHE A 108 4.22 8.61 -16.33
N THR A 109 5.42 8.59 -16.92
CA THR A 109 5.52 8.50 -18.39
C THR A 109 4.97 7.17 -18.88
N ALA A 110 4.74 7.03 -20.19
CA ALA A 110 4.28 5.78 -20.77
C ALA A 110 5.25 4.63 -20.46
N GLU A 111 6.56 4.91 -20.49
CA GLU A 111 7.63 3.95 -20.18
C GLU A 111 7.62 3.56 -18.70
N GLU A 112 7.52 4.52 -17.79
CA GLU A 112 7.45 4.27 -16.33
C GLU A 112 6.21 3.44 -15.97
N LEU A 113 5.06 3.76 -16.57
CA LEU A 113 3.81 3.02 -16.38
C LEU A 113 3.93 1.60 -16.94
N GLN A 114 4.52 1.43 -18.12
CA GLN A 114 4.72 0.12 -18.74
C GLN A 114 5.68 -0.75 -17.92
N GLN A 115 6.76 -0.17 -17.38
CA GLN A 115 7.70 -0.87 -16.51
C GLN A 115 6.99 -1.37 -15.24
N MET A 116 6.18 -0.54 -14.62
CA MET A 116 5.40 -0.93 -13.44
C MET A 116 4.39 -2.02 -13.77
N LYS A 117 3.65 -1.91 -14.88
CA LYS A 117 2.75 -2.98 -15.35
C LYS A 117 3.47 -4.30 -15.57
N ALA A 118 4.67 -4.27 -16.17
CA ALA A 118 5.48 -5.47 -16.36
C ALA A 118 5.90 -6.13 -15.04
N ILE A 119 6.24 -5.35 -14.00
CA ILE A 119 6.49 -5.87 -12.66
C ILE A 119 5.22 -6.51 -12.09
N LEU A 120 4.07 -5.84 -12.21
CA LEU A 120 2.81 -6.37 -11.71
C LEU A 120 2.42 -7.65 -12.46
N ASP A 121 2.68 -7.75 -13.75
CA ASP A 121 2.31 -8.90 -14.58
C ASP A 121 3.25 -10.11 -14.45
N ASP A 122 4.31 -10.01 -13.65
CA ASP A 122 5.21 -11.11 -13.35
C ASP A 122 4.46 -12.34 -12.81
N GLY A 123 4.75 -13.53 -13.37
CA GLY A 123 4.02 -14.75 -13.05
C GLY A 123 4.16 -15.20 -11.58
N ALA A 124 5.32 -14.95 -10.96
CA ALA A 124 5.52 -15.27 -9.56
C ALA A 124 4.75 -14.29 -8.66
N LEU A 125 4.69 -13.00 -9.03
CA LEU A 125 3.89 -12.03 -8.29
C LEU A 125 2.39 -12.31 -8.43
N ARG A 126 1.88 -12.70 -9.61
CA ARG A 126 0.45 -13.02 -9.82
C ARG A 126 -0.06 -14.17 -8.97
N THR A 127 0.81 -15.12 -8.63
CA THR A 127 0.48 -16.30 -7.84
C THR A 127 0.76 -16.12 -6.34
N MET A 128 1.33 -14.98 -5.97
CA MET A 128 1.66 -14.67 -4.58
C MET A 128 0.40 -14.52 -3.74
N GLN A 129 0.44 -15.12 -2.56
CA GLN A 129 -0.55 -14.99 -1.49
C GLN A 129 0.11 -14.39 -0.25
N SER A 130 -0.70 -13.86 0.66
CA SER A 130 -0.21 -13.49 1.99
C SER A 130 0.40 -14.72 2.67
N PRO A 131 1.68 -14.68 3.08
CA PRO A 131 2.20 -15.69 3.98
C PRO A 131 1.38 -15.71 5.28
N PRO A 132 1.34 -16.86 5.99
CA PRO A 132 0.70 -16.93 7.30
C PRO A 132 1.34 -15.91 8.26
N ALA A 133 0.54 -15.40 9.19
CA ALA A 133 1.06 -14.51 10.22
C ALA A 133 2.15 -15.22 11.04
N PRO A 134 3.24 -14.52 11.41
CA PRO A 134 4.27 -15.10 12.24
C PRO A 134 3.69 -15.54 13.60
N THR A 135 4.12 -16.70 14.08
CA THR A 135 3.74 -17.16 15.43
C THR A 135 4.72 -16.60 16.44
N LEU A 136 4.22 -15.86 17.43
CA LEU A 136 5.04 -15.30 18.50
C LEU A 136 5.58 -16.44 19.38
N PRO A 137 6.89 -16.47 19.68
CA PRO A 137 7.46 -17.45 20.61
C PRO A 137 7.02 -17.16 22.06
N ASP A 138 7.14 -18.17 22.93
CA ASP A 138 6.90 -17.98 24.35
C ASP A 138 7.88 -16.97 24.99
N GLY A 139 7.41 -16.21 25.97
CA GLY A 139 8.25 -15.27 26.72
C GLY A 139 8.59 -13.96 25.99
N VAL A 140 7.84 -13.61 24.93
CA VAL A 140 7.88 -12.27 24.33
C VAL A 140 7.43 -11.25 25.37
N ARG A 141 8.28 -10.26 25.63
CA ARG A 141 8.01 -9.14 26.54
C ARG A 141 7.59 -7.87 25.81
N ALA A 142 8.10 -7.69 24.60
CA ALA A 142 7.83 -6.52 23.78
C ALA A 142 8.11 -6.83 22.31
N VAL A 143 7.44 -6.10 21.43
CA VAL A 143 7.83 -5.98 20.03
C VAL A 143 8.72 -4.73 19.93
N SER A 144 9.96 -4.87 19.48
CA SER A 144 10.86 -3.73 19.32
C SER A 144 10.69 -3.04 17.97
N GLU A 145 10.33 -3.77 16.92
CA GLU A 145 10.14 -3.23 15.57
C GLU A 145 9.05 -4.03 14.85
N ILE A 146 8.19 -3.34 14.10
CA ILE A 146 7.23 -3.94 13.16
C ILE A 146 7.41 -3.27 11.81
N GLU A 147 7.58 -4.06 10.77
CA GLU A 147 7.61 -3.65 9.37
C GLU A 147 6.53 -4.43 8.62
N THR A 148 5.64 -3.72 7.93
CA THR A 148 4.60 -4.34 7.08
C THR A 148 4.65 -3.82 5.66
N LEU A 149 4.34 -4.69 4.72
CA LEU A 149 4.11 -4.35 3.31
C LEU A 149 2.74 -4.89 2.93
N ASN A 150 1.84 -3.99 2.56
CA ASN A 150 0.50 -4.29 2.06
C ASN A 150 0.41 -3.89 0.59
N ALA A 151 0.00 -4.82 -0.27
CA ALA A 151 -0.22 -4.55 -1.68
C ALA A 151 -1.62 -5.01 -2.09
N GLN A 152 -2.31 -4.16 -2.84
CA GLN A 152 -3.56 -4.47 -3.52
C GLN A 152 -3.38 -4.14 -5.00
N ILE A 153 -3.63 -5.13 -5.86
CA ILE A 153 -3.42 -5.05 -7.30
C ILE A 153 -4.71 -5.42 -8.00
N ASP A 154 -5.26 -4.50 -8.79
CA ASP A 154 -6.39 -4.79 -9.66
C ASP A 154 -5.93 -5.63 -10.87
N ARG A 155 -6.59 -6.76 -11.10
CA ARG A 155 -6.31 -7.68 -12.21
C ARG A 155 -7.40 -7.68 -13.29
N GLY A 156 -8.16 -6.59 -13.42
CA GLY A 156 -9.18 -6.44 -14.46
C GLY A 156 -10.37 -7.38 -14.25
N GLY A 157 -10.80 -7.54 -12.99
CA GLY A 157 -11.93 -8.39 -12.60
C GLY A 157 -11.78 -9.09 -11.26
N SER A 158 -10.56 -9.13 -10.70
CA SER A 158 -10.28 -9.62 -9.36
C SER A 158 -9.26 -8.73 -8.66
N LEU A 159 -9.43 -8.53 -7.35
CA LEU A 159 -8.44 -7.87 -6.52
C LEU A 159 -7.47 -8.92 -5.95
N GLN A 160 -6.18 -8.77 -6.26
CA GLN A 160 -5.12 -9.52 -5.59
C GLN A 160 -4.64 -8.70 -4.39
N GLU A 161 -4.64 -9.30 -3.20
CA GLU A 161 -4.13 -8.67 -1.98
C GLU A 161 -3.10 -9.57 -1.30
N PHE A 162 -2.01 -8.98 -0.83
CA PHE A 162 -1.07 -9.66 0.06
C PHE A 162 -0.47 -8.72 1.10
N MET A 163 -0.12 -9.30 2.24
CA MET A 163 0.57 -8.64 3.35
C MET A 163 1.78 -9.46 3.79
N THR A 164 2.94 -8.83 3.91
CA THR A 164 4.09 -9.40 4.64
C THR A 164 4.36 -8.60 5.90
N VAL A 165 4.79 -9.30 6.94
CA VAL A 165 5.07 -8.76 8.26
C VAL A 165 6.45 -9.24 8.71
N LYS A 166 7.24 -8.31 9.21
CA LYS A 166 8.51 -8.56 9.86
C LYS A 166 8.50 -7.89 11.23
N GLU A 167 8.82 -8.67 12.26
CA GLU A 167 8.81 -8.22 13.64
C GLU A 167 10.17 -8.49 14.28
N ARG A 168 10.62 -7.57 15.12
CA ARG A 168 11.70 -7.82 16.08
C ARG A 168 11.09 -7.88 17.47
N LEU A 169 11.48 -8.89 18.24
CA LEU A 169 10.88 -9.23 19.52
C LEU A 169 11.95 -9.23 20.61
N LYS A 170 11.63 -8.66 21.77
CA LYS A 170 12.43 -8.77 22.99
C LYS A 170 11.87 -9.91 23.84
N THR A 171 12.69 -10.92 24.12
CA THR A 171 12.31 -12.11 24.91
C THR A 171 12.92 -12.08 26.31
N SER A 172 12.35 -12.85 27.24
CA SER A 172 12.81 -12.95 28.64
C SER A 172 14.05 -13.83 28.88
N GLY A 173 14.69 -14.36 27.83
CA GLY A 173 15.86 -15.24 27.94
C GLY A 173 17.13 -14.54 28.45
N VAL A 174 18.12 -15.34 28.86
CA VAL A 174 19.34 -14.98 29.65
C VAL A 174 20.27 -13.93 29.00
N ALA A 175 19.92 -13.36 27.84
CA ALA A 175 20.73 -12.36 27.16
C ALA A 175 19.95 -11.20 26.52
N GLY A 176 18.63 -11.07 26.76
CA GLY A 176 17.84 -10.01 26.09
C GLY A 176 17.93 -10.10 24.56
N MET A 177 18.10 -11.32 24.03
CA MET A 177 18.27 -11.56 22.59
C MET A 177 17.03 -11.09 21.82
N GLU A 178 17.28 -10.23 20.83
CA GLU A 178 16.28 -9.86 19.85
C GLU A 178 16.03 -11.03 18.90
N THR A 179 14.78 -11.48 18.81
CA THR A 179 14.36 -12.50 17.84
C THR A 179 13.66 -11.80 16.68
N SER A 180 14.07 -12.09 15.45
CA SER A 180 13.39 -11.56 14.25
C SER A 180 12.46 -12.61 13.67
N LEU A 181 11.20 -12.26 13.46
CA LEU A 181 10.24 -13.02 12.67
C LEU A 181 10.02 -12.30 11.34
N ASP A 182 10.10 -13.00 10.22
CA ASP A 182 9.90 -12.42 8.88
C ASP A 182 9.15 -13.43 8.00
N ASN A 183 7.84 -13.26 7.88
CA ASN A 183 7.01 -14.13 7.05
C ASN A 183 7.16 -13.85 5.54
N GLY A 184 7.77 -12.71 5.18
CA GLY A 184 8.05 -12.30 3.80
C GLY A 184 9.32 -12.90 3.21
N THR A 185 10.13 -13.61 4.01
CA THR A 185 11.41 -14.20 3.59
C THR A 185 11.31 -15.00 2.29
N GLN A 186 10.29 -15.84 2.15
CA GLN A 186 10.09 -16.68 0.96
C GLN A 186 9.67 -15.86 -0.27
N SER A 187 9.00 -14.74 -0.06
CA SER A 187 8.49 -13.85 -1.11
C SER A 187 9.48 -12.73 -1.48
N LYS A 188 10.61 -12.61 -0.77
CA LYS A 188 11.59 -11.53 -0.95
C LYS A 188 12.09 -11.38 -2.38
N LYS A 189 12.35 -12.50 -3.07
CA LYS A 189 12.81 -12.48 -4.47
C LYS A 189 11.71 -11.96 -5.41
N THR A 190 10.49 -12.43 -5.21
CA THR A 190 9.30 -12.03 -5.98
C THR A 190 8.98 -10.54 -5.78
N LEU A 191 9.09 -10.04 -4.54
CA LEU A 191 8.77 -8.66 -4.20
C LEU A 191 9.89 -7.67 -4.52
N ALA A 192 11.13 -8.12 -4.71
CA ALA A 192 12.28 -7.24 -4.88
C ALA A 192 12.12 -6.21 -6.01
N PRO A 193 11.60 -6.56 -7.21
CA PRO A 193 11.36 -5.57 -8.26
C PRO A 193 10.35 -4.50 -7.86
N LEU A 194 9.22 -4.90 -7.25
CA LEU A 194 8.16 -3.99 -6.80
C LEU A 194 8.66 -3.05 -5.71
N LEU A 195 9.38 -3.58 -4.71
CA LEU A 195 9.96 -2.80 -3.62
C LEU A 195 11.04 -1.84 -4.09
N LYS A 196 11.87 -2.27 -5.05
CA LYS A 196 12.88 -1.39 -5.65
C LYS A 196 12.20 -0.23 -6.37
N TRP A 197 11.21 -0.53 -7.21
CA TRP A 197 10.46 0.48 -7.94
C TRP A 197 9.74 1.45 -6.99
N PHE A 198 9.10 0.95 -5.93
CA PHE A 198 8.46 1.79 -4.91
C PHE A 198 9.45 2.79 -4.29
N LYS A 199 10.64 2.34 -3.87
CA LYS A 199 11.71 3.21 -3.32
C LYS A 199 12.18 4.26 -4.31
N GLU A 200 12.20 3.95 -5.61
CA GLU A 200 12.53 4.93 -6.65
C GLU A 200 11.45 6.03 -6.73
N VAL A 201 10.16 5.66 -6.62
CA VAL A 201 9.04 6.61 -6.53
C VAL A 201 9.13 7.46 -5.26
N GLU A 202 9.42 6.87 -4.11
CA GLU A 202 9.62 7.62 -2.85
C GLU A 202 10.74 8.67 -3.01
N LYS A 203 11.86 8.25 -3.59
CA LYS A 203 13.02 9.13 -3.83
C LYS A 203 12.68 10.27 -4.78
N LYS A 204 11.93 10.01 -5.86
CA LYS A 204 11.46 11.01 -6.83
C LYS A 204 10.57 12.06 -6.17
N ASN A 205 9.73 11.66 -5.23
CA ASN A 205 8.76 12.56 -4.59
C ASN A 205 9.31 13.31 -3.36
N LYS A 206 10.48 12.93 -2.83
CA LYS A 206 11.03 13.48 -1.56
C LYS A 206 11.05 15.00 -1.47
N SER A 207 11.32 15.70 -2.57
CA SER A 207 11.35 17.18 -2.63
C SER A 207 10.00 17.82 -2.96
N GLY A 208 9.05 17.07 -3.52
CA GLY A 208 7.73 17.56 -3.94
C GLY A 208 6.63 17.39 -2.90
N LEU A 209 6.95 16.84 -1.73
CA LEU A 209 6.00 16.58 -0.65
C LEU A 209 5.46 17.88 -0.04
N LYS A 210 4.13 18.00 0.01
CA LYS A 210 3.40 19.12 0.61
C LYS A 210 2.59 18.64 1.81
N ASP A 211 2.41 19.49 2.82
CA ASP A 211 1.59 19.15 3.98
C ASP A 211 0.13 18.88 3.57
N ALA A 212 -0.46 17.83 4.12
CA ALA A 212 -1.80 17.35 3.77
C ALA A 212 -2.53 16.76 4.98
N LYS A 213 -3.81 16.43 4.79
CA LYS A 213 -4.58 15.64 5.75
C LYS A 213 -4.42 14.15 5.44
N PRO A 214 -4.48 13.25 6.45
CA PRO A 214 -4.51 11.82 6.19
C PRO A 214 -5.68 11.45 5.27
N GLN A 215 -5.39 10.74 4.17
CA GLN A 215 -6.43 10.39 3.20
C GLN A 215 -6.28 8.96 2.66
N TYR A 216 -5.05 8.56 2.32
CA TYR A 216 -4.81 7.33 1.56
C TYR A 216 -4.13 6.25 2.39
N CYS A 217 -3.23 6.61 3.31
CA CYS A 217 -2.59 5.63 4.17
C CYS A 217 -3.52 5.11 5.26
N GLN A 218 -3.54 3.79 5.43
CA GLN A 218 -4.19 3.17 6.57
C GLN A 218 -3.31 3.31 7.82
N VAL A 219 -3.96 3.56 8.94
CA VAL A 219 -3.30 3.61 10.26
C VAL A 219 -2.74 2.23 10.56
N MET A 220 -1.49 2.16 11.02
CA MET A 220 -1.01 0.96 11.69
C MET A 220 -1.59 0.92 13.11
N ASN A 221 -2.47 -0.03 13.38
CA ASN A 221 -2.94 -0.31 14.73
C ASN A 221 -1.93 -1.24 15.41
N ILE A 222 -1.02 -0.65 16.18
CA ILE A 222 -0.10 -1.37 17.05
C ILE A 222 -0.66 -1.18 18.45
N GLY A 223 -1.30 -2.24 18.95
CA GLY A 223 -1.97 -2.27 20.25
C GLY A 223 -1.01 -2.18 21.42
#